data_AF-A0A7V5LJD9-F1
#
_entry.id   AF-A0A7V5LJD9-F1
#
_cell.length_a   1.000
_cell.length_b   1.000
_cell.length_c   1.000
_cell.angle_alpha   90.00
_cell.angle_beta   90.00
_cell.angle_gamma   90.00
#
_symmetry.space_group_name_H-M   'P 1'
#
loop_
_entity.id
_entity.type
_entity.pdbx_description
1 polymer ?
#
loop_
_entity_poly.entity_id
_entity_poly.type
_entity_poly.pdbx_seq_one_letter_code
_entity_poly.pdbx_strand_id
1 'polypeptide(L)' 'TDKQEVIVNNERQYQLLKQAKQRLLEAKRTLQKQVGHEFVAMELREVINLLLEITGEITNEDILKNIFSHFCIGK' A
#
# COMPACT_ATOMS: atom_id res chain seq x y z
N THR A 1 16.15 25.00 6.85
CA THR A 1 15.49 23.86 6.22
C THR A 1 14.02 23.92 6.60
N ASP A 2 13.20 24.52 5.75
CA ASP A 2 11.76 24.65 5.99
C ASP A 2 11.13 23.25 6.11
N LYS A 3 10.64 22.91 7.30
CA LYS A 3 9.76 21.76 7.48
C LYS A 3 8.37 22.20 7.03
N GLN A 4 8.06 21.98 5.75
CA GLN A 4 6.67 21.99 5.31
C GLN A 4 5.96 20.81 5.98
N GLU A 5 5.21 21.10 7.05
CA GLU A 5 4.31 20.11 7.65
C GLU A 5 3.20 19.81 6.66
N VAL A 6 3.30 18.64 6.01
CA VAL A 6 2.22 18.11 5.19
C VAL A 6 1.13 17.61 6.15
N ILE A 7 0.08 18.42 6.32
CA ILE A 7 -1.08 18.05 7.13
C ILE A 7 -1.95 17.10 6.32
N VAL A 8 -2.07 15.86 6.81
CA VAL A 8 -2.98 14.85 6.24
C VAL A 8 -4.40 15.15 6.73
N ASN A 9 -5.15 15.93 5.95
CA ASN A 9 -6.51 16.37 6.31
C ASN A 9 -7.62 15.34 5.97
N ASN A 10 -7.26 14.23 5.33
CA ASN A 10 -8.21 13.22 4.87
C ASN A 10 -8.05 11.93 5.68
N GLU A 11 -9.12 11.52 6.38
CA GLU A 11 -9.19 10.26 7.13
C GLU A 11 -8.76 9.06 6.27
N ARG A 12 -9.12 9.04 4.98
CA ARG A 12 -8.68 8.00 4.03
C ARG A 12 -7.17 7.94 3.91
N GLN A 13 -6.52 9.09 3.66
CA GLN A 13 -5.06 9.17 3.53
C GLN A 13 -4.37 8.79 4.83
N TYR A 14 -4.93 9.19 5.98
CA TYR A 14 -4.43 8.77 7.28
C TYR A 14 -4.46 7.24 7.45
N GLN A 15 -5.58 6.60 7.10
CA GLN A 15 -5.68 5.14 7.17
C GLN A 15 -4.71 4.43 6.21
N LEU A 16 -4.55 4.92 4.98
CA LEU A 16 -3.59 4.35 4.02
C LEU A 16 -2.14 4.48 4.53
N LEU A 17 -1.76 5.64 5.08
CA LEU A 17 -0.43 5.83 5.67
C LEU A 17 -0.21 4.95 6.90
N LYS A 18 -1.24 4.77 7.73
CA LYS A 18 -1.19 3.87 8.89
C LYS A 18 -0.97 2.41 8.46
N GLN A 19 -1.64 1.97 7.41
CA GLN A 19 -1.44 0.64 6.82
C GLN A 19 -0.04 0.50 6.23
N ALA A 20 0.43 1.49 5.46
CA ALA A 20 1.77 1.47 4.86
C ALA A 20 2.86 1.36 5.94
N LYS A 21 2.72 2.10 7.05
CA LYS A 21 3.59 1.98 8.22
C LYS A 21 3.58 0.56 8.81
N GLN A 22 2.42 -0.08 8.90
CA GLN A 22 2.32 -1.45 9.42
C GLN A 22 3.05 -2.45 8.52
N ARG A 23 2.88 -2.36 7.21
CA ARG A 23 3.60 -3.21 6.24
C ARG A 23 5.11 -3.01 6.29
N LEU A 24 5.59 -1.77 6.46
CA LEU A 24 7.01 -1.48 6.68
C LEU A 24 7.56 -2.13 7.97
N LEU A 25 6.77 -2.15 9.04
CA LEU A 25 7.17 -2.83 10.28
C LEU A 25 7.24 -4.34 10.10
N GLU A 26 6.32 -4.94 9.33
CA GLU A 26 6.39 -6.35 8.98
C GLU A 26 7.59 -6.65 8.06
N ALA A 27 7.86 -5.83 7.05
CA ALA A 27 9.06 -5.96 6.21
C ALA A 27 10.34 -5.98 7.06
N LYS A 28 10.44 -5.08 8.04
CA LYS A 28 11.56 -5.02 8.99
C LYS A 28 11.64 -6.28 9.85
N ARG A 29 10.51 -6.77 10.39
CA ARG A 29 10.45 -8.00 11.19
C ARG A 29 10.88 -9.22 10.37
N THR A 30 10.39 -9.33 9.13
CA THR A 30 10.70 -10.41 8.20
C THR A 30 12.18 -10.42 7.84
N LEU A 31 12.77 -9.24 7.61
CA LEU A 31 14.21 -9.10 7.39
C LEU A 31 15.03 -9.56 8.61
N GLN A 32 14.61 -9.18 9.82
CA GLN A 32 15.27 -9.59 11.06
C GLN A 32 15.16 -11.09 11.33
N LYS A 33 14.04 -11.70 10.95
CA LYS A 33 13.78 -13.14 11.12
C LYS A 33 14.39 -14.01 10.01
N GLN A 34 15.06 -13.44 9.01
CA GLN A 34 15.68 -14.14 7.87
C GLN A 34 14.72 -15.09 7.14
N VAL A 35 13.43 -14.73 7.06
CA VAL A 35 12.36 -15.59 6.51
C VAL A 35 12.45 -15.71 4.98
N GLY A 36 13.29 -14.90 4.33
CA GLY A 36 13.52 -14.92 2.88
C GLY A 36 13.22 -13.56 2.25
N HIS A 37 14.01 -13.18 1.25
CA HIS A 37 13.90 -11.89 0.58
C HIS A 37 12.59 -11.70 -0.18
N GLU A 38 11.94 -12.81 -0.60
CA GLU A 38 10.64 -12.79 -1.27
C GLU A 38 9.52 -12.18 -0.40
N PHE A 39 9.52 -12.49 0.90
CA PHE A 39 8.54 -11.95 1.83
C PHE A 39 8.77 -10.46 2.10
N VAL A 40 10.03 -10.05 2.20
CA VAL A 40 10.38 -8.61 2.32
C VAL A 40 9.93 -7.85 1.07
N ALA A 41 10.18 -8.41 -0.12
CA ALA A 41 9.73 -7.82 -1.38
C ALA A 41 8.21 -7.72 -1.48
N MET A 42 7.47 -8.72 -0.98
CA MET A 42 6.01 -8.71 -0.89
C MET A 42 5.51 -7.57 0.01
N GLU A 43 6.07 -7.43 1.21
CA GLU A 43 5.70 -6.35 2.13
C GLU A 43 5.97 -4.96 1.53
N LEU A 44 7.11 -4.77 0.87
CA LEU A 44 7.45 -3.51 0.22
C LEU A 44 6.55 -3.19 -0.98
N ARG A 45 6.12 -4.20 -1.74
CA ARG A 45 5.17 -4.01 -2.84
C ARG A 45 3.83 -3.49 -2.34
N GLU A 46 3.34 -4.02 -1.21
CA GLU A 46 2.13 -3.51 -0.58
C GLU A 46 2.26 -2.07 -0.09
N VAL A 47 3.43 -1.70 0.45
CA VAL A 47 3.71 -0.30 0.81
C VAL A 47 3.59 0.60 -0.42
N ILE A 48 4.18 0.21 -1.54
CA ILE A 48 4.12 0.98 -2.79
C ILE A 48 2.67 1.13 -3.25
N ASN A 49 1.89 0.05 -3.27
CA ASN A 49 0.48 0.10 -3.67
C ASN A 49 -0.34 1.10 -2.83
N LEU A 50 -0.16 1.08 -1.50
CA LEU A 50 -0.85 2.01 -0.59
C LEU A 50 -0.45 3.47 -0.84
N LEU A 51 0.82 3.73 -1.19
CA LEU A 51 1.30 5.07 -1.54
C LEU A 51 0.79 5.53 -2.91
N LEU A 52 0.68 4.62 -3.88
CA LEU A 52 0.06 4.90 -5.18
C LEU A 52 -1.43 5.25 -5.04
N GLU A 53 -2.14 4.62 -4.09
CA GLU A 53 -3.53 4.98 -3.79
C GLU A 53 -3.64 6.38 -3.14
N ILE A 54 -2.67 6.77 -2.31
CA ILE A 54 -2.63 8.11 -1.71
C ILE A 54 -2.39 9.19 -2.76
N THR A 55 -1.47 8.94 -3.70
CA THR A 55 -1.12 9.87 -4.80
C THR A 55 -2.18 9.89 -5.90
N GLY A 56 -3.08 8.90 -5.93
CA GLY A 56 -4.12 8.76 -6.95
C GLY A 56 -3.63 8.11 -8.24
N GLU A 57 -2.39 7.59 -8.26
CA GLU A 57 -1.84 6.80 -9.37
C GLU A 57 -2.53 5.43 -9.50
N ILE A 58 -3.08 4.91 -8.40
CA ILE A 58 -4.03 3.79 -8.40
C ILE A 58 -5.34 4.31 -7.83
N THR A 59 -6.41 4.23 -8.61
CA THR A 59 -7.74 4.62 -8.14
C THR A 59 -8.53 3.41 -7.62
N ASN A 60 -9.54 3.66 -6.78
CA ASN A 60 -10.48 2.61 -6.38
C ASN A 60 -11.18 1.96 -7.60
N GLU A 61 -11.36 2.69 -8.70
CA GLU A 61 -11.90 2.12 -9.94
C GLU A 61 -10.93 1.11 -10.58
N ASP A 62 -9.62 1.34 -10.50
CA ASP A 62 -8.60 0.41 -11.00
C ASP A 62 -8.54 -0.85 -10.13
N ILE A 63 -8.66 -0.70 -8.81
CA ILE A 63 -8.75 -1.82 -7.86
C ILE A 63 -10.02 -2.65 -8.14
N LEU A 64 -11.17 -2.00 -8.28
CA LEU A 64 -12.44 -2.67 -8.60
C LEU A 64 -12.37 -3.37 -9.96
N LYS A 65 -11.83 -2.71 -11.00
CA LYS A 65 -11.59 -3.34 -12.30
C LYS A 65 -10.71 -4.57 -12.19
N ASN A 66 -9.66 -4.54 -11.35
CA ASN A 66 -8.77 -5.68 -11.19
C ASN A 66 -9.42 -6.85 -10.41
N ILE A 67 -10.28 -6.55 -9.43
CA ILE A 67 -11.09 -7.55 -8.73
C ILE A 67 -12.08 -8.20 -9.70
N PHE A 68 -12.78 -7.39 -10.51
CA PHE A 68 -13.82 -7.88 -11.43
C PHE A 68 -13.30 -8.38 -12.78
N SER A 69 -12.06 -8.06 -13.18
CA SER A 69 -11.45 -8.56 -14.42
C SER A 69 -11.22 -10.07 -14.39
N HIS A 70 -11.11 -10.64 -13.18
CA HIS A 70 -10.96 -12.08 -12.96
C HIS A 70 -12.30 -12.79 -12.72
N PHE A 71 -13.38 -12.04 -12.48
CA PHE A 71 -14.73 -12.58 -12.58
C PHE A 71 -15.13 -12.54 -14.04
N CYS A 72 -15.08 -13.69 -14.72
CA CYS A 72 -15.91 -13.87 -15.90
C CYS A 72 -17.36 -13.68 -15.45
N ILE A 73 -17.90 -12.48 -15.59
CA ILE A 73 -19.33 -12.26 -15.63
C ILE A 73 -19.75 -13.02 -16.88
N GLY A 74 -20.13 -14.28 -16.68
CA GLY A 74 -20.77 -15.08 -17.70
C GLY A 74 -21.93 -14.26 -18.25
N LYS A 75 -21.96 -14.17 -19.59
CA LYS A 75 -23.00 -13.57 -20.44
C LYS A 75 -24.30 -13.17 -19.74
#